data_AF-A0A9E0VBI3-F1
#
_entry.id   AF-A0A9E0VBI3-F1
#
_cell.length_a   1.000
_cell.length_b   1.000
_cell.length_c   1.000
_cell.angle_alpha   90.00
_cell.angle_beta   90.00
_cell.angle_gamma   90.00
#
_symmetry.space_group_name_H-M   'P 1'
#
loop_
_entity.id
_entity.type
_entity.pdbx_description
1 polymer ?
#
loop_
_entity_poly.entity_id
_entity_poly.type
_entity_poly.pdbx_seq_one_letter_code
_entity_poly.pdbx_strand_id
1 'polypeptide(L)'
;MIEILSSPGPVVALRLSGPVDGKDVETAYRALDDALGAHDKVSLYAEVDKSADFSFEALYEDLRHGFGKLGQTKRFYRAALVTDKKWLAALARAEGVMFSRIEVRVFPFAEREEALKWASAEFVPPEEPPKTPSLRMIETSDPKVLAYELDGRLTVADLRILIDAVTPEFKKQEKIRLLGRVKRYAGFDLGVLLEDGLFALKANGLRKVERYALVGAPSWLQNLTELIDPFFSVELKNFEADRETEAWEWVGARPAAD
;
A
#
# COMPACT_ATOMS: atom_id res chain seq x y z
N MET A 1 -21.09 0.70 -19.54
CA MET A 1 -22.17 -0.22 -19.19
C MET A 1 -21.63 -1.25 -18.21
N ILE A 2 -22.30 -1.38 -17.07
CA ILE A 2 -22.02 -2.42 -16.07
C ILE A 2 -23.16 -3.46 -16.08
N GLU A 3 -22.78 -4.72 -16.25
CA GLU A 3 -23.65 -5.88 -16.12
C GLU A 3 -23.28 -6.66 -14.86
N ILE A 4 -24.27 -6.98 -14.01
CA ILE A 4 -24.06 -7.87 -12.86
C ILE A 4 -24.14 -9.31 -13.33
N LEU A 5 -23.08 -10.08 -13.13
CA LEU A 5 -22.99 -11.49 -13.49
C LEU A 5 -23.44 -12.35 -12.31
N SER A 6 -23.99 -13.53 -12.61
CA SER A 6 -24.23 -14.54 -11.59
C SER A 6 -22.91 -15.16 -11.13
N SER A 7 -22.76 -15.35 -9.82
CA SER A 7 -21.55 -15.89 -9.20
C SER A 7 -21.90 -16.88 -8.08
N PRO A 8 -21.03 -17.89 -7.84
CA PRO A 8 -21.17 -18.73 -6.67
C PRO A 8 -20.54 -18.07 -5.44
N GLY A 9 -21.31 -17.97 -4.35
CA GLY A 9 -20.81 -17.45 -3.07
C GLY A 9 -20.84 -15.92 -2.95
N PRO A 10 -20.14 -15.33 -1.95
CA PRO A 10 -20.20 -13.89 -1.67
C PRO A 10 -19.33 -13.08 -2.65
N VAL A 11 -19.53 -13.26 -3.95
CA VAL A 11 -18.75 -12.60 -5.00
C VAL A 11 -19.64 -11.62 -5.74
N VAL A 12 -19.25 -10.35 -5.77
CA VAL A 12 -19.85 -9.37 -6.67
C VAL A 12 -19.15 -9.48 -8.01
N ALA A 13 -19.82 -10.09 -8.99
CA ALA A 13 -19.28 -10.30 -10.33
C ALA A 13 -19.86 -9.27 -11.30
N LEU A 14 -18.99 -8.56 -12.01
CA LEU A 14 -19.32 -7.44 -12.88
C LEU A 14 -18.68 -7.66 -14.25
N ARG A 15 -19.39 -7.27 -15.32
CA ARG A 15 -18.81 -7.05 -16.64
C ARG A 15 -18.94 -5.60 -17.04
N LEU A 16 -17.81 -5.02 -17.44
CA LEU A 16 -17.70 -3.65 -17.91
C LEU A 16 -17.51 -3.66 -19.43
N SER A 17 -18.43 -3.04 -20.14
CA SER A 17 -18.39 -2.89 -21.60
C SER A 17 -18.79 -1.47 -22.02
N GLY A 18 -18.17 -0.96 -23.10
CA GLY A 18 -18.42 0.39 -23.59
C GLY A 18 -18.16 1.51 -22.56
N PRO A 19 -18.70 2.73 -22.78
CA PRO A 19 -18.58 3.83 -21.82
C PRO A 19 -19.40 3.54 -20.56
N VAL A 20 -18.81 3.79 -19.40
CA VAL A 20 -19.45 3.63 -18.07
C VAL A 20 -20.00 4.98 -17.62
N ASP A 21 -21.26 5.04 -17.20
CA ASP A 21 -21.90 6.27 -16.70
C ASP A 21 -22.21 6.20 -15.19
N GLY A 22 -22.77 7.28 -14.63
CA GLY A 22 -23.11 7.32 -13.20
C GLY A 22 -24.17 6.30 -12.76
N LYS A 23 -25.06 5.85 -13.65
CA LYS A 23 -26.08 4.83 -13.32
C LYS A 23 -25.47 3.44 -13.28
N ASP A 24 -24.53 3.18 -14.17
CA ASP A 24 -23.72 1.96 -14.13
C ASP A 24 -23.00 1.85 -12.77
N VAL A 25 -22.34 2.93 -12.35
CA VAL A 25 -21.63 3.00 -11.08
C VAL A 25 -22.57 2.77 -9.89
N GLU A 26 -23.74 3.40 -9.87
CA GLU A 26 -24.75 3.17 -8.82
C GLU A 26 -25.20 1.71 -8.76
N THR A 27 -25.33 1.06 -9.93
CA THR A 27 -25.70 -0.36 -10.03
C THR A 27 -24.64 -1.25 -9.38
N ALA A 28 -23.35 -0.97 -9.64
CA ALA A 28 -22.25 -1.69 -8.99
C ALA A 28 -22.24 -1.50 -7.46
N TYR A 29 -22.48 -0.27 -6.99
CA TYR A 29 -22.55 0.02 -5.55
C TYR A 29 -23.70 -0.72 -4.87
N ARG A 30 -24.88 -0.75 -5.47
CA ARG A 30 -26.03 -1.48 -4.89
C ARG A 30 -25.75 -2.98 -4.78
N ALA A 31 -25.21 -3.59 -5.84
CA ALA A 31 -24.85 -5.00 -5.82
C ALA A 31 -23.81 -5.32 -4.73
N LEU A 32 -22.87 -4.40 -4.51
CA LEU A 32 -21.88 -4.50 -3.46
C LEU A 32 -22.47 -4.35 -2.06
N ASP A 33 -23.33 -3.35 -1.83
CA ASP A 33 -23.99 -3.14 -0.55
C ASP A 33 -24.90 -4.33 -0.19
N ASP A 34 -25.63 -4.88 -1.16
CA ASP A 34 -26.47 -6.08 -0.95
C ASP A 34 -25.62 -7.29 -0.53
N ALA A 35 -24.49 -7.53 -1.21
CA ALA A 35 -23.57 -8.61 -0.88
C ALA A 35 -22.94 -8.42 0.51
N LEU A 36 -22.56 -7.18 0.86
CA LEU A 36 -22.05 -6.82 2.18
C LEU A 36 -23.14 -6.84 3.26
N GLY A 37 -24.42 -6.72 2.91
CA GLY A 37 -25.53 -6.92 3.83
C GLY A 37 -25.74 -8.40 4.17
N ALA A 38 -25.55 -9.28 3.18
CA ALA A 38 -25.75 -10.73 3.33
C ALA A 38 -24.54 -11.46 3.91
N HIS A 39 -23.32 -10.94 3.71
CA HIS A 39 -22.09 -11.64 4.05
C HIS A 39 -21.10 -10.75 4.82
N ASP A 40 -20.40 -11.32 5.80
CA ASP A 40 -19.36 -10.59 6.55
C ASP A 40 -18.22 -10.12 5.64
N LYS A 41 -17.86 -10.95 4.65
CA LYS A 41 -16.84 -10.66 3.64
C LYS A 41 -17.33 -10.94 2.23
N VAL A 42 -16.85 -10.15 1.27
CA VAL A 42 -17.16 -10.25 -0.15
C VAL A 42 -15.88 -10.24 -1.00
N SER A 43 -15.90 -10.99 -2.10
CA SER A 43 -14.90 -10.88 -3.18
C SER A 43 -15.49 -10.10 -4.35
N LEU A 44 -14.62 -9.53 -5.17
CA LEU A 44 -14.95 -8.84 -6.41
C LEU A 44 -14.41 -9.64 -7.60
N TYR A 45 -15.21 -9.67 -8.65
CA TYR A 45 -14.82 -10.20 -9.95
C TYR A 45 -15.24 -9.17 -11.01
N ALA A 46 -14.30 -8.72 -11.83
CA ALA A 46 -14.56 -7.71 -12.84
C ALA A 46 -13.98 -8.14 -14.20
N GLU A 47 -14.86 -8.39 -15.17
CA GLU A 47 -14.51 -8.52 -16.58
C GLU A 47 -14.45 -7.14 -17.22
N VAL A 48 -13.29 -6.79 -17.76
CA VAL A 48 -13.07 -5.53 -18.48
C VAL A 48 -12.83 -5.84 -19.95
N ASP A 49 -13.87 -5.58 -20.75
CA ASP A 49 -13.84 -5.80 -22.20
C ASP A 49 -12.86 -4.84 -22.90
N LYS A 50 -12.37 -5.22 -24.09
CA LYS A 50 -11.51 -4.38 -24.93
C LYS A 50 -12.22 -3.08 -25.35
N SER A 51 -13.53 -3.16 -25.59
CA SER A 51 -14.40 -2.05 -25.99
C SER A 51 -14.69 -1.04 -24.87
N ALA A 52 -14.35 -1.38 -23.63
CA ALA A 52 -14.67 -0.54 -22.49
C ALA A 52 -13.75 0.68 -22.45
N ASP A 53 -14.32 1.87 -22.61
CA ASP A 53 -13.56 3.11 -22.79
C ASP A 53 -13.52 3.87 -21.47
N PHE A 54 -12.43 3.68 -20.72
CA PHE A 54 -12.15 4.41 -19.48
C PHE A 54 -10.74 4.98 -19.57
N SER A 55 -10.60 6.27 -19.27
CA SER A 55 -9.29 6.85 -19.02
C SER A 55 -8.81 6.47 -17.62
N PHE A 56 -7.49 6.43 -17.44
CA PHE A 56 -6.88 6.20 -16.14
C PHE A 56 -7.27 7.29 -15.13
N GLU A 57 -7.45 8.55 -15.57
CA GLU A 57 -7.87 9.64 -14.69
C GLU A 57 -9.29 9.45 -14.16
N ALA A 58 -10.23 9.00 -14.99
CA ALA A 58 -11.60 8.74 -14.56
C ALA A 58 -11.65 7.60 -13.52
N LEU A 59 -10.89 6.52 -13.75
CA LEU A 59 -10.76 5.42 -12.80
C LEU A 59 -10.14 5.90 -11.47
N TYR A 60 -9.12 6.75 -11.52
CA TYR A 60 -8.45 7.27 -10.33
C TYR A 60 -9.36 8.22 -9.52
N GLU A 61 -10.11 9.10 -10.18
CA GLU A 61 -11.10 9.98 -9.54
C GLU A 61 -12.22 9.16 -8.87
N ASP A 62 -12.76 8.15 -9.56
CA ASP A 62 -13.80 7.29 -9.01
C ASP A 62 -13.30 6.44 -7.84
N LEU A 63 -12.09 5.88 -7.96
CA LEU A 63 -11.41 5.22 -6.84
C LEU A 63 -11.28 6.20 -5.69
N ARG A 64 -10.68 7.37 -5.85
CA ARG A 64 -10.49 8.36 -4.77
C ARG A 64 -11.81 8.69 -4.04
N HIS A 65 -12.91 8.87 -4.77
CA HIS A 65 -14.22 9.11 -4.19
C HIS A 65 -14.77 7.90 -3.43
N GLY A 66 -14.61 6.68 -3.96
CA GLY A 66 -14.92 5.44 -3.26
C GLY A 66 -14.04 5.20 -2.04
N PHE A 67 -12.76 5.61 -2.11
CA PHE A 67 -11.76 5.51 -1.06
C PHE A 67 -12.15 6.33 0.18
N GLY A 68 -12.87 7.45 0.00
CA GLY A 68 -13.41 8.27 1.10
C GLY A 68 -14.49 7.60 1.96
N LYS A 69 -15.08 6.47 1.51
CA LYS A 69 -16.10 5.70 2.24
C LYS A 69 -15.56 4.42 2.90
N LEU A 70 -14.25 4.20 2.88
CA LEU A 70 -13.55 2.94 3.21
C LEU A 70 -13.45 2.55 4.69
N GLY A 71 -14.50 2.77 5.48
CA GLY A 71 -14.65 2.07 6.76
C GLY A 71 -14.74 0.54 6.62
N GLN A 72 -14.91 0.02 5.40
CA GLN A 72 -15.24 -1.38 5.11
C GLN A 72 -14.14 -2.21 4.42
N THR A 73 -12.92 -1.70 4.25
CA THR A 73 -11.80 -2.41 3.55
C THR A 73 -11.50 -3.81 4.10
N LYS A 74 -11.77 -4.07 5.38
CA LYS A 74 -11.60 -5.39 6.03
C LYS A 74 -12.57 -6.46 5.55
N ARG A 75 -13.66 -6.05 4.89
CA ARG A 75 -14.73 -6.91 4.40
C ARG A 75 -14.49 -7.38 2.96
N PHE A 76 -13.54 -6.76 2.25
CA PHE A 76 -13.16 -7.19 0.91
C PHE A 76 -12.06 -8.24 1.01
N TYR A 77 -12.17 -9.33 0.24
CA TYR A 77 -11.21 -10.42 0.28
C TYR A 77 -10.34 -10.54 -0.96
N ARG A 78 -10.97 -10.78 -2.12
CA ARG A 78 -10.28 -10.95 -3.40
C ARG A 78 -10.83 -9.97 -4.40
N ALA A 79 -10.00 -9.52 -5.32
CA ALA A 79 -10.43 -8.84 -6.53
C ALA A 79 -9.79 -9.53 -7.75
N ALA A 80 -10.61 -10.22 -8.53
CA ALA A 80 -10.20 -10.80 -9.80
C ALA A 80 -10.51 -9.82 -10.93
N LEU A 81 -9.47 -9.29 -11.58
CA LEU A 81 -9.62 -8.45 -12.75
C LEU A 81 -9.32 -9.27 -14.00
N VAL A 82 -10.31 -9.44 -14.87
CA VAL A 82 -10.19 -10.18 -16.12
C VAL A 82 -10.07 -9.19 -17.28
N THR A 83 -8.88 -9.03 -17.85
CA THR A 83 -8.66 -8.07 -18.94
C THR A 83 -7.47 -8.45 -19.84
N ASP A 84 -7.62 -8.16 -21.13
CA ASP A 84 -6.53 -8.21 -22.11
C ASP A 84 -5.80 -6.85 -22.26
N LYS A 85 -6.25 -5.80 -21.56
CA LYS A 85 -5.65 -4.47 -21.65
C LYS A 85 -4.35 -4.41 -20.85
N LYS A 86 -3.22 -4.31 -21.56
CA LYS A 86 -1.87 -4.36 -20.97
C LYS A 86 -1.61 -3.30 -19.90
N TRP A 87 -2.16 -2.10 -20.03
CA TRP A 87 -1.95 -1.01 -19.08
C TRP A 87 -2.67 -1.25 -17.74
N LEU A 88 -3.88 -1.82 -17.76
CA LEU A 88 -4.61 -2.23 -16.55
C LEU A 88 -3.91 -3.40 -15.86
N ALA A 89 -3.42 -4.38 -16.63
CA ALA A 89 -2.63 -5.48 -16.09
C ALA A 89 -1.32 -5.02 -15.45
N ALA A 90 -0.70 -3.95 -15.98
CA ALA A 90 0.51 -3.37 -15.41
C ALA A 90 0.22 -2.63 -14.08
N LEU A 91 -0.87 -1.86 -14.02
CA LEU A 91 -1.28 -1.15 -12.79
C LEU A 91 -1.60 -2.10 -11.65
N ALA A 92 -2.43 -3.12 -11.89
CA ALA A 92 -2.80 -4.08 -10.86
C ALA A 92 -1.61 -4.93 -10.36
N ARG A 93 -0.57 -5.12 -11.18
CA ARG A 93 0.70 -5.73 -10.72
C ARG A 93 1.55 -4.79 -9.87
N ALA A 94 1.56 -3.48 -10.19
CA ALA A 94 2.23 -2.47 -9.36
C ALA A 94 1.51 -2.27 -8.01
N GLU A 95 0.19 -2.44 -7.99
CA GLU A 95 -0.67 -2.32 -6.79
C GLU A 95 -0.66 -3.53 -5.84
N GLY A 96 -0.21 -4.71 -6.28
CA GLY A 96 -0.11 -5.91 -5.43
C GLY A 96 0.80 -5.73 -4.20
N VAL A 97 1.62 -4.68 -4.18
CA VAL A 97 2.48 -4.28 -3.05
C VAL A 97 1.75 -3.37 -2.03
N MET A 98 0.69 -2.67 -2.45
CA MET A 98 0.00 -1.63 -1.69
C MET A 98 -1.27 -2.14 -0.98
N PHE A 99 -2.05 -3.06 -1.57
CA PHE A 99 -3.37 -3.50 -1.08
C PHE A 99 -3.40 -4.85 -0.33
N SER A 100 -2.42 -5.09 0.54
CA SER A 100 -2.18 -6.38 1.21
C SER A 100 -3.31 -7.13 1.93
N ARG A 101 -4.50 -6.54 2.18
CA ARG A 101 -5.64 -7.25 2.78
C ARG A 101 -6.61 -7.81 1.73
N ILE A 102 -6.57 -7.25 0.52
CA ILE A 102 -7.37 -7.71 -0.62
C ILE A 102 -6.38 -8.35 -1.57
N GLU A 103 -6.49 -9.66 -1.78
CA GLU A 103 -5.66 -10.32 -2.78
C GLU A 103 -6.20 -9.90 -4.16
N VAL A 104 -5.40 -9.15 -4.92
CA VAL A 104 -5.77 -8.73 -6.28
C VAL A 104 -5.01 -9.58 -7.27
N ARG A 105 -5.73 -10.19 -8.22
CA ARG A 105 -5.11 -10.94 -9.32
C ARG A 105 -5.70 -10.50 -10.65
N VAL A 106 -4.82 -10.37 -11.64
CA VAL A 106 -5.20 -10.09 -13.02
C VAL A 106 -5.11 -11.36 -13.83
N PHE A 107 -6.17 -11.65 -14.57
CA PHE A 107 -6.27 -12.79 -15.46
C PHE A 107 -6.49 -12.30 -16.90
N PRO A 108 -5.92 -12.98 -17.90
CA PRO A 108 -6.31 -12.75 -19.29
C PRO A 108 -7.78 -13.15 -19.51
N PHE A 109 -8.43 -12.59 -20.52
CA PHE A 109 -9.86 -12.86 -20.76
C PHE A 109 -10.15 -14.34 -21.08
N ALA A 110 -9.15 -15.07 -21.56
CA ALA A 110 -9.21 -16.51 -21.79
C ALA A 110 -9.33 -17.33 -20.49
N GLU A 111 -8.90 -16.80 -19.34
CA GLU A 111 -8.89 -17.47 -18.03
C GLU A 111 -10.02 -16.96 -17.12
N ARG A 112 -11.10 -16.43 -17.71
CA ARG A 112 -12.19 -15.79 -16.96
C ARG A 112 -12.91 -16.75 -16.01
N GLU A 113 -12.97 -18.04 -16.36
CA GLU A 113 -13.60 -19.06 -15.51
C GLU A 113 -12.72 -19.40 -14.31
N GLU A 114 -11.40 -19.51 -14.51
CA GLU A 114 -10.40 -19.68 -13.47
C GLU A 114 -10.40 -18.49 -12.50
N ALA A 115 -10.49 -17.28 -13.05
CA ALA A 115 -10.58 -16.04 -12.29
C ALA A 115 -11.83 -16.02 -11.39
N LEU A 116 -13.00 -16.43 -11.92
CA LEU A 116 -14.23 -16.50 -11.15
C LEU A 116 -14.15 -17.58 -10.07
N LYS A 117 -13.63 -18.77 -10.40
CA LYS A 117 -13.39 -19.86 -9.42
C LYS A 117 -12.48 -19.40 -8.30
N TRP A 118 -11.40 -18.68 -8.63
CA TRP A 118 -10.46 -18.16 -7.65
C TRP A 118 -11.09 -17.07 -6.76
N ALA A 119 -11.88 -16.15 -7.33
CA ALA A 119 -12.60 -15.14 -6.55
C ALA A 119 -13.65 -15.76 -5.61
N SER A 120 -14.26 -16.87 -6.05
CA SER A 120 -15.32 -17.59 -5.32
C SER A 120 -14.81 -18.60 -4.31
N ALA A 121 -13.52 -18.96 -4.36
CA ALA A 121 -12.95 -19.92 -3.44
C ALA A 121 -12.98 -19.39 -1.99
N GLU A 122 -13.11 -20.31 -1.04
CA GLU A 122 -13.26 -20.00 0.38
C GLU A 122 -12.21 -19.02 0.90
N PHE A 123 -12.63 -18.16 1.82
CA PHE A 123 -11.75 -17.24 2.52
C PHE A 123 -10.78 -18.02 3.39
N VAL A 124 -9.56 -18.20 2.90
CA VAL A 124 -8.40 -18.52 3.73
C VAL A 124 -7.74 -17.19 4.07
N PRO A 125 -7.83 -16.70 5.32
CA PRO A 125 -7.11 -15.50 5.69
C PRO A 125 -5.63 -15.71 5.34
N PRO A 126 -4.97 -14.74 4.67
CA PRO A 126 -3.52 -14.80 4.60
C PRO A 126 -2.99 -14.98 6.02
N GLU A 127 -2.01 -15.88 6.16
CA GLU A 127 -1.38 -16.19 7.45
C GLU A 127 -1.10 -14.87 8.18
N GLU A 128 -1.58 -14.75 9.43
CA GLU A 128 -1.34 -13.52 10.20
C GLU A 128 0.15 -13.24 10.14
N PRO A 129 0.57 -12.03 9.71
CA PRO A 129 1.99 -11.73 9.66
C PRO A 129 2.58 -12.02 11.03
N PRO A 130 3.79 -12.60 11.08
CA PRO A 130 4.39 -13.01 12.34
C PRO A 130 4.30 -11.86 13.35
N LYS A 131 3.83 -12.16 14.57
CA LYS A 131 3.64 -11.17 15.64
C LYS A 131 4.94 -10.46 16.05
N THR A 132 6.08 -10.96 15.58
CA THR A 132 7.37 -10.34 15.77
C THR A 132 7.50 -9.13 14.84
N PRO A 133 7.81 -7.94 15.37
CA PRO A 133 8.08 -6.77 14.55
C PRO A 133 9.16 -7.07 13.51
N SER A 134 8.90 -6.68 12.26
CA SER A 134 9.86 -6.69 11.17
C SER A 134 10.84 -5.51 11.27
N LEU A 135 10.53 -4.53 12.12
CA LEU A 135 11.37 -3.37 12.39
C LEU A 135 12.15 -3.52 13.70
N ARG A 136 13.44 -3.23 13.65
CA ARG A 136 14.32 -3.16 14.82
C ARG A 136 15.12 -1.87 14.79
N MET A 137 15.20 -1.17 15.92
CA MET A 137 16.07 0.00 16.04
C MET A 137 17.53 -0.44 16.05
N ILE A 138 18.38 0.35 15.40
CA ILE A 138 19.83 0.21 15.39
C ILE A 138 20.38 1.30 16.30
N GLU A 139 21.16 0.91 17.29
CA GLU A 139 21.88 1.88 18.12
C GLU A 139 22.93 2.61 17.27
N THR A 140 23.03 3.92 17.45
CA THR A 140 23.89 4.78 16.64
C THR A 140 24.95 5.46 17.49
N SER A 141 26.06 5.81 16.85
CA SER A 141 27.14 6.56 17.48
C SER A 141 26.78 8.02 17.84
N ASP A 142 25.67 8.54 17.30
CA ASP A 142 25.22 9.92 17.49
C ASP A 142 23.73 9.92 17.87
N PRO A 143 23.34 10.44 19.06
CA PRO A 143 21.94 10.46 19.50
C PRO A 143 21.03 11.32 18.61
N LYS A 144 21.58 12.14 17.72
CA LYS A 144 20.81 12.89 16.71
C LYS A 144 20.45 12.06 15.48
N VAL A 145 21.02 10.86 15.35
CA VAL A 145 20.75 9.95 14.25
C VAL A 145 20.00 8.75 14.79
N LEU A 146 18.77 8.55 14.34
CA LEU A 146 18.00 7.35 14.63
C LEU A 146 18.07 6.43 13.43
N ALA A 147 18.36 5.16 13.66
CA ALA A 147 18.44 4.17 12.61
C ALA A 147 17.58 2.95 12.90
N TYR A 148 17.08 2.31 11.86
CA TYR A 148 16.29 1.10 11.98
C TYR A 148 16.56 0.14 10.82
N GLU A 149 16.40 -1.16 11.09
CA GLU A 149 16.36 -2.23 10.11
C GLU A 149 14.92 -2.67 9.90
N LEU A 150 14.49 -2.77 8.65
CA LEU A 150 13.27 -3.43 8.23
C LEU A 150 13.61 -4.71 7.46
N ASP A 151 13.23 -5.86 8.02
CA ASP A 151 13.33 -7.17 7.37
C ASP A 151 11.94 -7.81 7.29
N GLY A 152 11.33 -7.70 6.11
CA GLY A 152 9.98 -8.19 5.85
C GLY A 152 9.00 -7.07 5.58
N ARG A 153 7.86 -7.14 6.27
CA ARG A 153 6.66 -6.39 5.94
C ARG A 153 6.45 -5.28 6.96
N LEU A 154 6.28 -4.04 6.49
CA LEU A 154 6.04 -2.91 7.38
C LEU A 154 4.59 -2.94 7.89
N THR A 155 4.44 -3.21 9.18
CA THR A 155 3.13 -3.26 9.87
C THR A 155 2.88 -2.00 10.69
N VAL A 156 1.66 -1.87 11.21
CA VAL A 156 1.30 -0.84 12.19
C VAL A 156 2.14 -0.95 13.48
N ALA A 157 2.46 -2.17 13.91
CA ALA A 157 3.28 -2.39 15.10
C ALA A 157 4.71 -1.88 14.89
N ASP A 158 5.27 -2.11 13.70
CA ASP A 158 6.60 -1.61 13.31
C ASP A 158 6.63 -0.08 13.27
N LEU A 159 5.59 0.54 12.72
CA LEU A 159 5.49 2.00 12.69
C LEU A 159 5.44 2.59 14.10
N ARG A 160 4.71 1.95 15.03
CA ARG A 160 4.65 2.40 16.43
C ARG A 160 6.02 2.38 17.09
N ILE A 161 6.83 1.35 16.85
CA ILE A 161 8.22 1.30 17.34
C ILE A 161 9.01 2.52 16.85
N LEU A 162 8.91 2.84 15.55
CA LEU A 162 9.60 3.99 14.98
C LEU A 162 9.07 5.32 15.56
N ILE A 163 7.76 5.49 15.67
CA ILE A 163 7.13 6.70 16.21
C ILE A 163 7.52 6.90 17.68
N ASP A 164 7.49 5.85 18.49
CA ASP A 164 7.85 5.90 19.91
C ASP A 164 9.33 6.22 20.11
N ALA A 165 10.20 5.79 19.19
CA ALA A 165 11.61 6.14 19.20
C ALA A 165 11.86 7.60 18.76
N VAL A 166 11.15 8.08 17.73
CA VAL A 166 11.41 9.38 17.10
C VAL A 166 10.74 10.54 17.85
N THR A 167 9.54 10.33 18.41
CA THR A 167 8.73 11.40 19.01
C THR A 167 9.41 12.09 20.22
N PRO A 168 10.08 11.37 21.13
CA PRO A 168 10.84 12.01 22.20
C PRO A 168 12.00 12.86 21.66
N GLU A 169 12.66 12.42 20.59
CA GLU A 169 13.80 13.12 20.01
C GLU A 169 13.37 14.41 19.30
N PHE A 170 12.19 14.45 18.69
CA PHE A 170 11.61 15.70 18.20
C PHE A 170 11.33 16.73 19.29
N LYS A 171 11.16 16.33 20.55
CA LYS A 171 10.97 17.27 21.67
C LYS A 171 12.32 17.78 22.20
N LYS A 172 13.35 16.95 22.18
CA LYS A 172 14.69 17.27 22.69
C LYS A 172 15.54 18.05 21.68
N GLN A 173 15.35 17.77 20.40
CA GLN A 173 16.24 18.21 19.33
C GLN A 173 15.48 19.10 18.33
N GLU A 174 16.17 20.10 17.79
CA GLU A 174 15.64 20.94 16.71
C GLU A 174 15.64 20.19 15.37
N LYS A 175 16.69 19.41 15.11
CA LYS A 175 16.85 18.59 13.93
C LYS A 175 17.36 17.20 14.29
N ILE A 176 16.82 16.18 13.63
CA ILE A 176 17.26 14.79 13.68
C ILE A 176 17.56 14.28 12.27
N ARG A 177 18.30 13.18 12.18
CA ARG A 177 18.57 12.47 10.93
C ARG A 177 18.12 11.01 11.08
N LEU A 178 17.62 10.42 10.01
CA LEU A 178 17.08 9.07 10.00
C LEU A 178 17.84 8.19 9.02
N LEU A 179 18.06 6.93 9.36
CA LEU A 179 18.52 5.90 8.44
C LEU A 179 17.63 4.65 8.52
N GLY A 180 16.99 4.28 7.43
CA GLY A 180 16.22 3.05 7.31
C GLY A 180 16.91 2.08 6.38
N ARG A 181 17.40 0.94 6.87
CA ARG A 181 17.90 -0.14 6.00
C ARG A 181 16.82 -1.19 5.78
N VAL A 182 16.63 -1.58 4.53
CA VAL A 182 15.59 -2.53 4.09
C VAL A 182 16.31 -3.76 3.51
N LYS A 183 16.14 -4.92 4.15
CA LYS A 183 16.77 -6.18 3.70
C LYS A 183 15.90 -6.94 2.71
N ARG A 184 14.76 -7.45 3.17
CA ARG A 184 13.78 -8.18 2.34
C ARG A 184 12.47 -7.45 2.39
N TYR A 185 12.24 -6.58 1.43
CA TYR A 185 10.99 -5.84 1.39
C TYR A 185 9.81 -6.75 0.97
N ALA A 186 8.83 -6.91 1.88
CA ALA A 186 7.63 -7.71 1.64
C ALA A 186 6.33 -6.87 1.64
N GLY A 187 6.46 -5.55 1.45
CA GLY A 187 5.33 -4.63 1.32
C GLY A 187 4.87 -3.97 2.62
N PHE A 188 3.75 -3.26 2.46
CA PHE A 188 2.97 -2.46 3.40
C PHE A 188 1.66 -2.97 4.02
N ASP A 189 1.31 -2.72 5.29
CA ASP A 189 -0.13 -2.70 5.68
C ASP A 189 -0.74 -1.32 5.39
N LEU A 190 -1.87 -1.24 4.69
CA LEU A 190 -2.61 0.02 4.47
C LEU A 190 -3.01 0.71 5.77
N GLY A 191 -3.18 -0.04 6.86
CA GLY A 191 -3.38 0.53 8.20
C GLY A 191 -2.28 1.53 8.58
N VAL A 192 -1.05 1.35 8.10
CA VAL A 192 0.05 2.31 8.28
C VAL A 192 -0.30 3.68 7.70
N LEU A 193 -0.99 3.75 6.56
CA LEU A 193 -1.37 5.02 5.92
C LEU A 193 -2.50 5.76 6.66
N LEU A 194 -3.34 5.01 7.37
CA LEU A 194 -4.48 5.52 8.12
C LEU A 194 -4.17 5.81 9.59
N GLU A 195 -3.01 5.41 10.10
CA GLU A 195 -2.62 5.64 11.49
C GLU A 195 -2.41 7.15 11.74
N ASP A 196 -3.14 7.66 12.74
CA ASP A 196 -3.07 9.05 13.22
C ASP A 196 -1.65 9.47 13.59
N GLY A 197 -0.78 8.52 13.93
CA GLY A 197 0.64 8.73 14.23
C GLY A 197 1.46 9.26 13.05
N LEU A 198 1.10 8.96 11.79
CA LEU A 198 1.69 9.64 10.63
C LEU A 198 1.36 11.13 10.62
N PHE A 199 0.22 11.53 11.18
CA PHE A 199 -0.18 12.93 11.27
C PHE A 199 0.70 13.72 12.25
N ALA A 200 1.14 13.09 13.35
CA ALA A 200 2.11 13.67 14.27
C ALA A 200 3.49 13.88 13.61
N LEU A 201 3.91 12.94 12.75
CA LEU A 201 5.05 13.11 11.87
C LEU A 201 4.80 14.24 10.84
N LYS A 202 3.61 14.32 10.24
CA LYS A 202 3.28 15.30 9.18
C LYS A 202 3.09 16.75 9.65
N ALA A 203 2.52 16.98 10.83
CA ALA A 203 2.13 18.33 11.24
C ALA A 203 3.32 19.22 11.62
N ASN A 204 4.37 18.66 12.25
CA ASN A 204 5.59 19.38 12.64
C ASN A 204 6.86 18.50 12.77
N GLY A 205 6.73 17.17 12.90
CA GLY A 205 7.86 16.27 13.12
C GLY A 205 8.80 16.16 11.90
N LEU A 206 8.24 15.99 10.70
CA LEU A 206 9.00 15.84 9.46
C LEU A 206 9.83 17.07 9.13
N ARG A 207 9.40 18.29 9.51
CA ARG A 207 10.23 19.50 9.35
C ARG A 207 11.51 19.49 10.20
N LYS A 208 11.54 18.68 11.26
CA LYS A 208 12.73 18.46 12.08
C LYS A 208 13.60 17.33 11.56
N VAL A 209 13.15 16.57 10.56
CA VAL A 209 14.01 15.57 9.91
C VAL A 209 14.83 16.30 8.86
N GLU A 210 16.13 16.41 9.06
CA GLU A 210 17.01 17.09 8.12
C GLU A 210 17.40 16.17 6.96
N ARG A 211 17.75 14.93 7.30
CA ARG A 211 18.20 13.91 6.35
C ARG A 211 17.54 12.58 6.65
N TYR A 212 17.10 11.89 5.61
CA TYR A 212 16.59 10.54 5.69
C TYR A 212 17.23 9.65 4.63
N ALA A 213 18.12 8.75 5.07
CA ALA A 213 18.71 7.75 4.21
C ALA A 213 17.85 6.49 4.20
N LEU A 214 17.52 5.99 3.01
CA LEU A 214 16.97 4.66 2.82
C LEU A 214 18.02 3.79 2.14
N VAL A 215 18.26 2.59 2.64
CA VAL A 215 19.23 1.63 2.08
C VAL A 215 18.48 0.39 1.61
N GLY A 216 18.63 0.00 0.35
CA GLY A 216 17.96 -1.19 -0.21
C GLY A 216 16.44 -1.04 -0.40
N ALA A 217 15.91 0.19 -0.37
CA ALA A 217 14.48 0.40 -0.56
C ALA A 217 14.09 0.25 -2.05
N PRO A 218 12.93 -0.34 -2.36
CA PRO A 218 12.43 -0.48 -3.73
C PRO A 218 12.43 0.83 -4.53
N SER A 219 12.71 0.74 -5.83
CA SER A 219 12.83 1.91 -6.72
C SER A 219 11.54 2.73 -6.81
N TRP A 220 10.36 2.11 -6.68
CA TRP A 220 9.09 2.84 -6.69
C TRP A 220 8.91 3.78 -5.49
N LEU A 221 9.59 3.54 -4.36
CA LEU A 221 9.59 4.47 -3.23
C LEU A 221 10.34 5.76 -3.57
N GLN A 222 11.33 5.72 -4.47
CA GLN A 222 12.00 6.94 -4.94
C GLN A 222 11.01 7.85 -5.69
N ASN A 223 10.17 7.27 -6.55
CA ASN A 223 9.15 8.02 -7.29
C ASN A 223 8.10 8.66 -6.35
N LEU A 224 7.77 8.00 -5.24
CA LEU A 224 6.88 8.57 -4.23
C LEU A 224 7.53 9.76 -3.51
N THR A 225 8.85 9.76 -3.35
CA THR A 225 9.59 10.80 -2.64
C THR A 225 9.67 12.11 -3.41
N GLU A 226 9.82 12.06 -4.74
CA GLU A 226 9.79 13.25 -5.61
C GLU A 226 8.43 13.98 -5.55
N LEU A 227 7.34 13.26 -5.30
CA LEU A 227 6.00 13.83 -5.21
C LEU A 227 5.72 14.56 -3.89
N ILE A 228 6.42 14.20 -2.81
CA ILE A 228 6.20 14.76 -1.47
C ILE A 228 7.24 15.83 -1.09
N ASP A 229 8.39 15.84 -1.76
CA ASP A 229 9.49 16.80 -1.56
C ASP A 229 9.06 18.29 -1.50
N PRO A 230 8.12 18.79 -2.34
CA PRO A 230 7.72 20.20 -2.30
C PRO A 230 7.07 20.65 -0.98
N PHE A 231 6.59 19.70 -0.17
CA PHE A 231 5.87 19.97 1.09
C PHE A 231 6.70 19.67 2.34
N PHE A 232 7.81 18.96 2.21
CA PHE A 232 8.64 18.52 3.34
C PHE A 232 10.08 19.01 3.16
N SER A 233 10.62 19.73 4.15
CA SER A 233 12.02 20.20 4.15
C SER A 233 13.02 19.09 4.50
N VAL A 234 12.75 17.85 4.10
CA VAL A 234 13.56 16.67 4.40
C VAL A 234 14.39 16.34 3.19
N GLU A 235 15.72 16.33 3.31
CA GLU A 235 16.55 15.72 2.27
C GLU A 235 16.39 14.20 2.38
N LEU A 236 15.73 13.56 1.41
CA LEU A 236 15.61 12.10 1.34
C LEU A 236 16.55 11.56 0.28
N LYS A 237 17.31 10.51 0.62
CA LYS A 237 18.22 9.85 -0.31
C LYS A 237 18.12 8.33 -0.20
N ASN A 238 17.92 7.67 -1.33
CA ASN A 238 17.96 6.21 -1.42
C ASN A 238 19.36 5.75 -1.84
N PHE A 239 19.82 4.67 -1.24
CA PHE A 239 21.11 4.03 -1.48
C PHE A 239 20.86 2.56 -1.79
N GLU A 240 21.63 2.00 -2.72
CA GLU A 240 21.64 0.56 -2.96
C GLU A 240 22.16 -0.19 -1.73
N ALA A 241 21.78 -1.47 -1.58
CA ALA A 241 22.11 -2.26 -0.40
C ALA A 241 23.63 -2.43 -0.17
N ASP A 242 24.44 -2.39 -1.24
CA ASP A 242 25.90 -2.46 -1.20
C ASP A 242 26.56 -1.12 -0.81
N ARG A 243 25.79 -0.03 -0.73
CA ARG A 243 26.24 1.32 -0.36
C ARG A 243 25.79 1.74 1.03
N GLU A 244 25.55 0.78 1.93
CA GLU A 244 25.15 1.06 3.32
C GLU A 244 26.16 1.99 4.02
N THR A 245 27.47 1.82 3.77
CA THR A 245 28.51 2.70 4.35
C THR A 245 28.36 4.15 3.90
N GLU A 246 28.07 4.41 2.62
CA GLU A 246 27.84 5.77 2.12
C GLU A 246 26.61 6.40 2.76
N ALA A 247 25.57 5.61 3.04
CA ALA A 247 24.37 6.06 3.70
C ALA A 247 24.63 6.49 5.15
N TRP A 248 25.40 5.69 5.89
CA TRP A 248 25.83 5.99 7.26
C TRP A 248 26.67 7.28 7.32
N GLU A 249 27.63 7.43 6.41
CA GLU A 249 28.43 8.66 6.30
C GLU A 249 27.58 9.88 5.96
N TRP A 250 26.59 9.74 5.09
CA TRP A 250 25.72 10.84 4.69
C TRP A 250 24.78 11.30 5.82
N VAL A 251 24.28 10.38 6.64
CA VAL A 251 23.57 10.73 7.89
C VAL A 251 24.53 11.15 9.01
N GLY A 252 25.84 10.97 8.85
CA GLY A 252 26.87 11.41 9.78
C GLY A 252 26.90 10.60 11.08
N ALA A 253 26.63 9.30 11.02
CA ALA A 253 26.74 8.38 12.15
C ALA A 253 27.20 6.99 11.69
N ARG A 254 27.41 6.09 12.65
CA ARG A 254 27.69 4.66 12.43
C ARG A 254 26.87 3.81 13.39
N PRO A 255 26.67 2.51 13.11
CA PRO A 255 26.14 1.58 14.10
C PRO A 255 27.01 1.59 15.36
N ALA A 256 26.41 1.58 16.55
CA ALA A 256 27.14 1.56 17.82
C ALA A 256 27.68 0.16 18.17
N ALA A 257 27.13 -0.88 17.56
CA ALA A 257 27.58 -2.25 17.68
C ALA A 257 27.98 -2.77 16.29
N ASP A 258 29.30 -2.89 16.08
CA ASP A 258 29.89 -3.83 15.13
C ASP A 258 30.48 -5.01 15.92
#